data_AF-A0A4V2Q1M4-F1
#
_entry.id   AF-A0A4V2Q1M4-F1
#
_cell.length_a   1.000
_cell.length_b   1.000
_cell.length_c   1.000
_cell.angle_alpha   90.00
_cell.angle_beta   90.00
_cell.angle_gamma   90.00
#
_symmetry.space_group_name_H-M   'P 1'
#
loop_
_entity.id
_entity.type
_entity.pdbx_description
1 polymer ?
#
loop_
_entity_poly.entity_id
_entity_poly.type
_entity_poly.pdbx_seq_one_letter_code
_entity_poly.pdbx_strand_id
1 'polypeptide(L)'
;MNSKNKVITQTFYTFFVNGLLALMIGSIMPFIIQEYDISYVVAGMFISLHSFGNLFSSLLVGYSVYRFGRKISIVCLSSLSAIAFTGIILTTNIPLLYLLFFLTGIARGSVSNVNNGIINDIAVGKSGMLNLLHTFFAVGAFLTPIIASFITGMGYSWKWVVIIGIVFSITSVFIYALMRMELINQSEKTQDEDENEPINRVPYYKSVDFYLAAALAFFYLGAENSVNGWLVTYFSDTGIMSTAYAQRLLSVLWVIIIVGRLLTAYLSRYLKAKSLILINSIGATLFFIILVLNRNIIVVTVSLIFFGFFLAGVFPTTISSVGRIVKGSSGGIAVLLAFAGIGGTILPAITGAVAERVGMAGGMTLIAMDICLMLICAIVIKIRGDQVTT
;
A
#
# COMPACT_ATOMS: atom_id res chain seq x y z
N MET A 1 -30.54 -12.24 -7.05
CA MET A 1 -29.07 -12.16 -7.18
C MET A 1 -28.48 -13.48 -6.71
N ASN A 2 -27.67 -14.17 -7.52
CA ASN A 2 -27.06 -15.46 -7.14
C ASN A 2 -26.24 -15.32 -5.84
N SER A 3 -26.27 -16.30 -4.95
CA SER A 3 -25.68 -16.20 -3.60
C SER A 3 -24.17 -15.89 -3.63
N LYS A 4 -23.45 -16.42 -4.64
CA LYS A 4 -22.03 -16.11 -4.92
C LYS A 4 -21.81 -14.68 -5.40
N ASN A 5 -22.70 -14.14 -6.24
CA ASN A 5 -22.59 -12.75 -6.71
C ASN A 5 -22.76 -11.76 -5.55
N LYS A 6 -23.60 -12.10 -4.56
CA LYS A 6 -23.75 -11.30 -3.34
C LYS A 6 -22.44 -11.23 -2.54
N VAL A 7 -21.75 -12.36 -2.35
CA VAL A 7 -20.45 -12.39 -1.67
C VAL A 7 -19.42 -11.55 -2.41
N ILE A 8 -19.33 -11.66 -3.74
CA ILE A 8 -18.40 -10.86 -4.55
C ILE A 8 -18.65 -9.35 -4.37
N THR A 9 -19.91 -8.91 -4.48
CA THR A 9 -20.27 -7.49 -4.28
C THR A 9 -19.91 -7.02 -2.87
N GLN A 10 -20.15 -7.84 -1.86
CA GLN A 10 -19.76 -7.53 -0.48
C GLN A 10 -18.24 -7.42 -0.33
N THR A 11 -17.47 -8.31 -0.93
CA THR A 11 -15.99 -8.26 -0.93
C THR A 11 -15.47 -7.00 -1.63
N PHE A 12 -16.08 -6.58 -2.74
CA PHE A 12 -15.73 -5.32 -3.40
C PHE A 12 -16.00 -4.11 -2.54
N TYR A 13 -17.15 -4.07 -1.86
CA TYR A 13 -17.47 -2.99 -0.93
C TYR A 13 -16.46 -2.90 0.22
N THR A 14 -16.17 -4.02 0.88
CA THR A 14 -15.25 -4.01 2.03
C THR A 14 -13.82 -3.67 1.62
N PHE A 15 -13.41 -4.00 0.38
CA PHE A 15 -12.11 -3.62 -0.16
C PHE A 15 -12.05 -2.14 -0.59
N PHE A 16 -13.16 -1.58 -1.07
CA PHE A 16 -13.32 -0.13 -1.25
C PHE A 16 -13.13 0.61 0.09
N VAL A 17 -13.79 0.15 1.16
CA VAL A 17 -13.60 0.72 2.51
C VAL A 17 -12.14 0.60 2.96
N ASN A 18 -11.49 -0.53 2.68
CA ASN A 18 -10.07 -0.71 3.00
C ASN A 18 -9.18 0.35 2.34
N GLY A 19 -9.43 0.65 1.07
CA GLY A 19 -8.72 1.72 0.35
C GLY A 19 -8.97 3.10 0.96
N LEU A 20 -10.23 3.38 1.30
CA LEU A 20 -10.64 4.62 1.96
C LEU A 20 -9.85 4.82 3.27
N LEU A 21 -9.82 3.82 4.14
CA LEU A 21 -9.14 3.92 5.44
C LEU A 21 -7.60 3.96 5.31
N ALA A 22 -7.02 3.28 4.33
CA ALA A 22 -5.57 3.27 4.12
C ALA A 22 -5.01 4.67 3.82
N LEU A 23 -5.69 5.43 2.96
CA LEU A 23 -5.26 6.78 2.55
C LEU A 23 -5.70 7.88 3.53
N MET A 24 -6.50 7.52 4.52
CA MET A 24 -6.90 8.43 5.59
C MET A 24 -5.71 8.85 6.42
N ILE A 25 -4.80 7.93 6.75
CA ILE A 25 -3.63 8.20 7.60
C ILE A 25 -2.80 9.38 7.08
N GLY A 26 -2.42 9.35 5.80
CA GLY A 26 -1.67 10.44 5.17
C GLY A 26 -2.47 11.74 5.02
N SER A 27 -3.79 11.64 4.84
CA SER A 27 -4.66 12.81 4.67
C SER A 27 -4.89 13.58 5.98
N ILE A 28 -4.91 12.88 7.12
CA ILE A 28 -5.14 13.48 8.44
C ILE A 28 -3.84 13.83 9.18
N MET A 29 -2.70 13.25 8.77
CA MET A 29 -1.40 13.44 9.43
C MET A 29 -1.01 14.90 9.71
N PRO A 30 -1.09 15.84 8.75
CA PRO A 30 -0.73 17.24 9.03
C PRO A 30 -1.58 17.86 10.15
N PHE A 31 -2.85 17.47 10.25
CA PHE A 31 -3.74 18.00 11.29
C PHE A 31 -3.47 17.38 12.66
N ILE A 32 -3.10 16.09 12.72
CA ILE A 32 -2.70 15.44 13.97
C ILE A 32 -1.40 16.09 14.48
N ILE A 33 -0.43 16.32 13.59
CA ILE A 33 0.83 17.01 13.92
C ILE A 33 0.54 18.38 14.54
N GLN A 34 -0.33 19.16 13.91
CA GLN A 34 -0.66 20.51 14.35
C GLN A 34 -1.54 20.56 15.61
N GLU A 35 -2.64 19.79 15.66
CA GLU A 35 -3.62 19.85 16.75
C GLU A 35 -3.10 19.19 18.03
N TYR A 36 -2.31 18.11 17.91
CA TYR A 36 -1.79 17.37 19.07
C TYR A 36 -0.36 17.77 19.43
N ASP A 37 0.22 18.75 18.73
CA ASP A 37 1.58 19.27 18.93
C ASP A 37 2.64 18.16 19.01
N ILE A 38 2.60 17.25 18.04
CA ILE A 38 3.51 16.08 18.00
C ILE A 38 4.66 16.29 17.02
N SER A 39 5.82 15.74 17.37
CA SER A 39 7.00 15.79 16.51
C SER A 39 6.86 14.93 15.25
N TYR A 40 7.67 15.22 14.24
CA TYR A 40 7.73 14.43 13.01
C TYR A 40 8.22 13.00 13.26
N VAL A 41 9.02 12.78 14.30
CA VAL A 41 9.42 11.44 14.75
C VAL A 41 8.19 10.62 15.15
N VAL A 42 7.30 11.20 15.98
CA VAL A 42 6.09 10.53 16.47
C VAL A 42 5.13 10.24 15.30
N ALA A 43 4.92 11.22 14.42
CA ALA A 43 4.10 11.05 13.22
C ALA A 43 4.67 9.98 12.26
N GLY A 44 5.98 9.92 12.08
CA GLY A 44 6.65 8.86 11.33
C GLY A 44 6.43 7.48 11.93
N MET A 45 6.52 7.38 13.26
CA MET A 45 6.21 6.14 13.98
C MET A 45 4.75 5.72 13.82
N PHE A 46 3.79 6.64 13.73
CA PHE A 46 2.39 6.30 13.43
C PHE A 46 2.23 5.66 12.05
N ILE A 47 2.84 6.23 11.02
CA ILE A 47 2.81 5.67 9.65
C ILE A 47 3.49 4.29 9.63
N SER A 48 4.63 4.17 10.30
CA SER A 48 5.38 2.92 10.41
C SER A 48 4.61 1.84 11.17
N LEU A 49 3.98 2.17 12.29
CA LEU A 49 3.17 1.21 13.05
C LEU A 49 1.94 0.75 12.28
N HIS A 50 1.32 1.63 11.50
CA HIS A 50 0.27 1.24 10.56
C HIS A 50 0.80 0.23 9.51
N SER A 51 1.94 0.52 8.89
CA SER A 51 2.57 -0.41 7.92
C SER A 51 2.98 -1.74 8.56
N PHE A 52 3.55 -1.69 9.77
CA PHE A 52 3.95 -2.87 10.53
C PHE A 52 2.76 -3.73 10.92
N GLY A 53 1.68 -3.11 11.40
CA GLY A 53 0.42 -3.80 11.69
C GLY A 53 -0.15 -4.48 10.46
N ASN A 54 -0.06 -3.83 9.29
CA ASN A 54 -0.49 -4.42 8.03
C ASN A 54 0.35 -5.66 7.66
N LEU A 55 1.67 -5.61 7.84
CA LEU A 55 2.54 -6.78 7.63
C LEU A 55 2.25 -7.89 8.64
N PHE A 56 2.12 -7.53 9.92
CA PHE A 56 1.85 -8.46 11.03
C PHE A 56 0.49 -9.16 10.91
N SER A 57 -0.48 -8.51 10.28
CA SER A 57 -1.82 -9.06 10.06
C SER A 57 -1.81 -10.42 9.34
N SER A 58 -0.84 -10.68 8.46
CA SER A 58 -0.77 -11.94 7.70
C SER A 58 -0.57 -13.14 8.61
N LEU A 59 0.19 -12.97 9.70
CA LEU A 59 0.38 -14.00 10.72
C LEU A 59 -0.90 -14.15 11.57
N LEU A 60 -1.48 -13.03 11.99
CA LEU A 60 -2.69 -13.01 12.82
C LEU A 60 -3.89 -13.64 12.11
N VAL A 61 -4.08 -13.33 10.82
CA VAL A 61 -5.16 -13.91 10.01
C VAL A 61 -4.98 -15.41 9.88
N GLY A 62 -3.78 -15.88 9.53
CA GLY A 62 -3.52 -17.32 9.39
C GLY A 62 -3.86 -18.10 10.66
N TYR A 63 -3.36 -17.62 11.80
CA TYR A 63 -3.65 -18.23 13.10
C TYR A 63 -5.14 -18.15 13.49
N SER A 64 -5.76 -16.98 13.33
CA SER A 64 -7.15 -16.76 13.75
C SER A 64 -8.13 -17.57 12.89
N VAL A 65 -7.91 -17.61 11.57
CA VAL A 65 -8.73 -18.38 10.63
C VAL A 65 -8.67 -19.86 10.96
N TYR A 66 -7.47 -20.39 11.25
CA TYR A 66 -7.29 -21.77 11.70
C TYR A 66 -8.03 -22.08 13.01
N ARG A 67 -7.97 -21.18 13.99
CA ARG A 67 -8.51 -21.43 15.34
C ARG A 67 -10.01 -21.15 15.50
N PHE A 68 -10.52 -20.11 14.84
CA PHE A 68 -11.87 -19.56 15.04
C PHE A 68 -12.71 -19.55 13.76
N GLY A 69 -12.13 -19.91 12.62
CA GLY A 69 -12.78 -19.84 11.32
C GLY A 69 -12.72 -18.45 10.68
N ARG A 70 -12.87 -18.42 9.36
CA ARG A 70 -12.66 -17.21 8.53
C ARG A 70 -13.60 -16.06 8.89
N LYS A 71 -14.88 -16.36 9.16
CA LYS A 71 -15.91 -15.34 9.45
C LYS A 71 -15.66 -14.59 10.76
N ILE A 72 -15.46 -15.32 11.86
CA ILE A 72 -15.22 -14.70 13.18
C ILE A 72 -13.93 -13.89 13.13
N SER A 73 -12.88 -14.44 12.52
CA SER A 73 -11.59 -13.77 12.38
C SER A 73 -11.69 -12.42 11.67
N ILE A 74 -12.34 -12.37 10.50
CA ILE A 74 -12.42 -11.11 9.76
C ILE A 74 -13.34 -10.08 10.44
N VAL A 75 -14.43 -10.51 11.08
CA VAL A 75 -15.31 -9.60 11.85
C VAL A 75 -14.54 -8.97 13.02
N CYS A 76 -13.82 -9.77 13.80
CA CYS A 76 -13.03 -9.26 14.92
C CYS A 76 -11.89 -8.35 14.44
N LEU A 77 -11.08 -8.79 13.48
CA LEU A 77 -9.91 -8.02 13.03
C LEU A 77 -10.30 -6.75 12.27
N SER A 78 -11.38 -6.76 11.47
CA SER A 78 -11.85 -5.55 10.79
C SER A 78 -12.45 -4.52 11.77
N SER A 79 -13.08 -4.97 12.86
CA SER A 79 -13.64 -4.07 13.90
C SER A 79 -12.58 -3.21 14.60
N LEU A 80 -11.33 -3.66 14.62
CA LEU A 80 -10.20 -2.90 15.15
C LEU A 80 -10.03 -1.54 14.44
N SER A 81 -10.42 -1.42 13.17
CA SER A 81 -10.34 -0.13 12.47
C SER A 81 -11.29 0.92 13.05
N ALA A 82 -12.56 0.59 13.28
CA ALA A 82 -13.52 1.51 13.90
C ALA A 82 -13.08 1.91 15.32
N ILE A 83 -12.62 0.94 16.11
CA ILE A 83 -12.10 1.18 17.46
C ILE A 83 -10.88 2.11 17.41
N ALA A 84 -9.92 1.81 16.54
CA ALA A 84 -8.68 2.56 16.42
C ALA A 84 -8.93 4.01 15.98
N PHE A 85 -9.70 4.23 14.92
CA PHE A 85 -10.03 5.56 14.44
C PHE A 85 -10.85 6.37 15.44
N THR A 86 -11.75 5.73 16.19
CA THR A 86 -12.48 6.38 17.29
C THR A 86 -11.51 6.81 18.38
N GLY A 87 -10.57 5.95 18.77
CA GLY A 87 -9.53 6.31 19.73
C GLY A 87 -8.68 7.50 19.27
N ILE A 88 -8.27 7.53 17.99
CA ILE A 88 -7.41 8.58 17.42
C ILE A 88 -8.03 9.97 17.56
N ILE A 89 -9.36 10.11 17.46
CA ILE A 89 -10.04 11.41 17.60
C ILE A 89 -10.39 11.78 19.04
N LEU A 90 -10.31 10.83 19.98
CA LEU A 90 -10.70 11.01 21.39
C LEU A 90 -9.51 11.15 22.34
N THR A 91 -8.30 10.81 21.93
CA THR A 91 -7.12 10.82 22.80
C THR A 91 -5.94 11.56 22.19
N THR A 92 -5.16 12.22 23.05
CA THR A 92 -3.85 12.81 22.75
C THR A 92 -2.71 12.05 23.42
N ASN A 93 -3.01 10.94 24.13
CA ASN A 93 -2.00 10.12 24.78
C ASN A 93 -1.14 9.38 23.73
N ILE A 94 0.13 9.78 23.60
CA ILE A 94 1.03 9.27 22.56
C ILE A 94 1.23 7.73 22.60
N PRO A 95 1.51 7.10 23.76
CA PRO A 95 1.56 5.64 23.84
C PRO A 95 0.29 4.94 23.33
N LEU A 96 -0.88 5.47 23.67
CA LEU A 96 -2.14 4.93 23.18
C LEU A 96 -2.29 5.14 21.68
N LEU A 97 -1.90 6.29 21.14
CA LEU A 97 -1.92 6.54 19.69
C LEU A 97 -1.01 5.55 18.94
N TYR A 98 0.18 5.21 19.45
CA TYR A 98 1.01 4.17 18.86
C TYR A 98 0.27 2.84 18.71
N LEU A 99 -0.42 2.40 19.77
CA LEU A 99 -1.24 1.20 19.73
C LEU A 99 -2.38 1.33 18.70
N LEU A 100 -3.09 2.46 18.69
CA LEU A 100 -4.23 2.67 17.79
C LEU A 100 -3.79 2.65 16.31
N PHE A 101 -2.69 3.32 15.95
CA PHE A 101 -2.15 3.27 14.59
C PHE A 101 -1.69 1.86 14.20
N PHE A 102 -1.08 1.10 15.11
CA PHE A 102 -0.77 -0.30 14.88
C PHE A 102 -2.04 -1.14 14.61
N LEU A 103 -3.11 -0.93 15.36
CA LEU A 103 -4.40 -1.60 15.16
C LEU A 103 -5.05 -1.25 13.81
N THR A 104 -4.95 0.01 13.34
CA THR A 104 -5.42 0.36 11.99
C THR A 104 -4.68 -0.45 10.92
N GLY A 105 -3.39 -0.71 11.13
CA GLY A 105 -2.57 -1.56 10.27
C GLY A 105 -3.07 -3.00 10.24
N ILE A 106 -3.29 -3.60 11.41
CA ILE A 106 -3.81 -4.98 11.53
C ILE A 106 -5.13 -5.11 10.79
N ALA A 107 -6.06 -4.17 10.99
CA ALA A 107 -7.35 -4.18 10.32
C ALA A 107 -7.20 -4.12 8.79
N ARG A 108 -6.36 -3.19 8.28
CA ARG A 108 -6.08 -3.05 6.85
C ARG A 108 -5.59 -4.35 6.23
N GLY A 109 -4.53 -4.92 6.81
CA GLY A 109 -3.93 -6.11 6.25
C GLY A 109 -4.82 -7.34 6.37
N SER A 110 -5.63 -7.43 7.43
CA SER A 110 -6.61 -8.51 7.59
C SER A 110 -7.68 -8.48 6.51
N VAL A 111 -8.25 -7.30 6.24
CA VAL A 111 -9.20 -7.09 5.15
C VAL A 111 -8.56 -7.42 3.79
N SER A 112 -7.30 -7.02 3.60
CA SER A 112 -6.58 -7.33 2.37
C SER A 112 -6.40 -8.83 2.14
N ASN A 113 -5.90 -9.54 3.15
CA ASN A 113 -5.62 -10.97 3.04
C ASN A 113 -6.91 -11.78 2.80
N VAL A 114 -7.96 -11.49 3.57
CA VAL A 114 -9.24 -12.21 3.45
C VAL A 114 -9.94 -11.90 2.12
N ASN A 115 -9.98 -10.65 1.67
CA ASN A 115 -10.66 -10.32 0.41
C ASN A 115 -9.94 -10.87 -0.82
N ASN A 116 -8.61 -10.82 -0.86
CA ASN A 116 -7.84 -11.46 -1.92
C ASN A 116 -8.05 -12.98 -1.89
N GLY A 117 -8.06 -13.61 -0.72
CA GLY A 117 -8.39 -15.03 -0.55
C GLY A 117 -9.79 -15.39 -1.07
N ILE A 118 -10.82 -14.64 -0.69
CA ILE A 118 -12.20 -14.86 -1.16
C ILE A 118 -12.30 -14.81 -2.70
N ILE A 119 -11.68 -13.81 -3.34
CA ILE A 119 -11.73 -13.70 -4.80
C ILE A 119 -10.95 -14.85 -5.46
N ASN A 120 -9.82 -15.27 -4.90
CA ASN A 120 -9.08 -16.43 -5.37
C ASN A 120 -9.90 -17.71 -5.31
N ASP A 121 -10.65 -17.91 -4.22
CA ASP A 121 -11.49 -19.10 -4.02
C ASP A 121 -12.70 -19.12 -4.97
N ILE A 122 -13.33 -17.96 -5.21
CA ILE A 122 -14.54 -17.87 -6.04
C ILE A 122 -14.22 -17.83 -7.54
N ALA A 123 -13.12 -17.19 -7.92
CA ALA A 123 -12.75 -16.88 -9.30
C ALA A 123 -11.37 -17.45 -9.65
N VAL A 124 -11.15 -18.73 -9.34
CA VAL A 124 -9.91 -19.48 -9.58
C VAL A 124 -9.41 -19.24 -11.02
N GLY A 125 -8.16 -18.80 -11.17
CA GLY A 125 -7.52 -18.53 -12.46
C GLY A 125 -7.99 -17.26 -13.20
N LYS A 126 -8.95 -16.51 -12.66
CA LYS A 126 -9.46 -15.27 -13.28
C LYS A 126 -8.79 -14.04 -12.69
N SER A 127 -7.56 -13.76 -13.13
CA SER A 127 -6.79 -12.57 -12.76
C SER A 127 -7.54 -11.24 -12.92
N GLY A 128 -8.48 -11.17 -13.87
CA GLY A 128 -9.36 -10.01 -14.05
C GLY A 128 -10.23 -9.67 -12.84
N MET A 129 -10.67 -10.67 -12.06
CA MET A 129 -11.51 -10.44 -10.87
C MET A 129 -10.71 -9.83 -9.71
N LEU A 130 -9.46 -10.28 -9.53
CA LEU A 130 -8.52 -9.67 -8.59
C LEU A 130 -8.18 -8.23 -9.00
N ASN A 131 -7.94 -7.99 -10.29
CA ASN A 131 -7.70 -6.63 -10.77
C ASN A 131 -8.90 -5.71 -10.49
N LEU A 132 -10.12 -6.19 -10.73
CA LEU A 132 -11.33 -5.46 -10.43
C LEU A 132 -11.46 -5.18 -8.92
N LEU A 133 -11.15 -6.15 -8.07
CA LEU A 133 -11.06 -5.95 -6.61
C LEU A 133 -10.12 -4.77 -6.30
N HIS A 134 -8.89 -4.78 -6.80
CA HIS A 134 -7.90 -3.70 -6.62
C HIS A 134 -8.33 -2.35 -7.21
N THR A 135 -9.17 -2.35 -8.26
CA THR A 135 -9.82 -1.12 -8.73
C THR A 135 -10.72 -0.51 -7.65
N PHE A 136 -11.56 -1.30 -6.98
CA PHE A 136 -12.42 -0.80 -5.89
C PHE A 136 -11.62 -0.24 -4.71
N PHE A 137 -10.51 -0.88 -4.35
CA PHE A 137 -9.56 -0.30 -3.37
C PHE A 137 -9.06 1.06 -3.82
N ALA A 138 -8.60 1.17 -5.06
CA ALA A 138 -8.07 2.41 -5.59
C ALA A 138 -9.13 3.53 -5.65
N VAL A 139 -10.40 3.20 -5.91
CA VAL A 139 -11.53 4.16 -5.83
C VAL A 139 -11.71 4.68 -4.41
N GLY A 140 -11.62 3.81 -3.39
CA GLY A 140 -11.67 4.24 -1.99
C GLY A 140 -10.48 5.12 -1.62
N ALA A 141 -9.27 4.69 -2.00
CA ALA A 141 -8.02 5.42 -1.77
C ALA A 141 -8.03 6.82 -2.41
N PHE A 142 -8.60 6.94 -3.60
CA PHE A 142 -8.82 8.20 -4.30
C PHE A 142 -9.83 9.10 -3.59
N LEU A 143 -10.90 8.54 -3.02
CA LEU A 143 -12.00 9.31 -2.46
C LEU A 143 -11.62 9.98 -1.14
N THR A 144 -10.77 9.35 -0.32
CA THR A 144 -10.43 9.88 1.01
C THR A 144 -9.79 11.26 0.99
N PRO A 145 -8.73 11.53 0.21
CA PRO A 145 -8.15 12.87 0.18
C PRO A 145 -9.10 13.90 -0.44
N ILE A 146 -10.01 13.51 -1.35
CA ILE A 146 -11.06 14.42 -1.86
C ILE A 146 -12.06 14.79 -0.76
N ILE A 147 -12.55 13.80 0.01
CA ILE A 147 -13.42 14.05 1.17
C ILE A 147 -12.70 14.95 2.16
N ALA A 148 -11.42 14.68 2.45
CA ALA A 148 -10.62 15.49 3.34
C ALA A 148 -10.46 16.92 2.83
N SER A 149 -10.20 17.10 1.53
CA SER A 149 -10.05 18.40 0.88
C SER A 149 -11.32 19.23 0.95
N PHE A 150 -12.47 18.59 0.73
CA PHE A 150 -13.77 19.25 0.77
C PHE A 150 -14.15 19.67 2.20
N ILE A 151 -14.06 18.76 3.16
CA ILE A 151 -14.39 19.00 4.57
C ILE A 151 -13.51 20.12 5.14
N THR A 152 -12.20 19.99 4.98
CA THR A 152 -11.24 20.96 5.53
C THR A 152 -11.28 22.28 4.76
N GLY A 153 -11.54 22.25 3.44
CA GLY A 153 -11.73 23.43 2.62
C GLY A 153 -12.98 24.24 2.98
N MET A 154 -14.01 23.60 3.55
CA MET A 154 -15.18 24.28 4.12
C MET A 154 -14.96 24.82 5.54
N GLY A 155 -13.78 24.62 6.12
CA GLY A 155 -13.46 25.03 7.49
C GLY A 155 -13.93 24.06 8.57
N TYR A 156 -14.42 22.86 8.21
CA TYR A 156 -14.74 21.82 9.19
C TYR A 156 -13.48 21.09 9.68
N SER A 157 -13.54 20.60 10.92
CA SER A 157 -12.46 19.80 11.51
C SER A 157 -12.18 18.51 10.73
N TRP A 158 -10.91 18.15 10.60
CA TRP A 158 -10.45 16.87 10.03
C TRP A 158 -11.06 15.65 10.71
N LYS A 159 -11.53 15.77 11.97
CA LYS A 159 -12.23 14.70 12.70
C LYS A 159 -13.47 14.20 11.96
N TRP A 160 -14.14 15.05 11.17
CA TRP A 160 -15.27 14.64 10.34
C TRP A 160 -14.88 13.65 9.24
N VAL A 161 -13.67 13.77 8.68
CA VAL A 161 -13.12 12.80 7.73
C VAL A 161 -12.99 11.43 8.40
N VAL A 162 -12.50 11.42 9.64
CA VAL A 162 -12.34 10.19 10.43
C VAL A 162 -13.68 9.61 10.83
N ILE A 163 -14.66 10.42 11.23
CA ILE A 163 -16.02 9.98 11.54
C ILE A 163 -16.67 9.28 10.33
N ILE A 164 -16.53 9.85 9.12
CA ILE A 164 -16.98 9.20 7.89
C ILE A 164 -16.29 7.84 7.70
N GLY A 165 -14.97 7.78 7.91
CA GLY A 165 -14.21 6.53 7.90
C GLY A 165 -14.73 5.49 8.90
N ILE A 166 -15.02 5.91 10.12
CA ILE A 166 -15.59 5.05 11.17
C ILE A 166 -16.94 4.49 10.73
N VAL A 167 -17.83 5.30 10.14
CA VAL A 167 -19.12 4.83 9.63
C VAL A 167 -18.93 3.76 8.55
N PHE A 168 -18.05 4.00 7.58
CA PHE A 168 -17.71 3.01 6.54
C PHE A 168 -17.05 1.74 7.10
N SER A 169 -16.23 1.88 8.14
CA SER A 169 -15.63 0.74 8.84
C SER A 169 -16.70 -0.11 9.51
N ILE A 170 -17.63 0.51 10.25
CA ILE A 170 -18.73 -0.17 10.92
C ILE A 170 -19.62 -0.91 9.91
N THR A 171 -19.97 -0.28 8.78
CA THR A 171 -20.75 -0.95 7.73
C THR A 171 -19.99 -2.13 7.11
N SER A 172 -18.67 -2.03 6.95
CA SER A 172 -17.81 -3.14 6.51
C SER A 172 -17.86 -4.33 7.48
N VAL A 173 -17.77 -4.06 8.79
CA VAL A 173 -17.90 -5.09 9.85
C VAL A 173 -19.28 -5.77 9.79
N PHE A 174 -20.36 -4.99 9.68
CA PHE A 174 -21.71 -5.55 9.52
C PHE A 174 -21.84 -6.40 8.26
N ILE A 175 -21.25 -5.98 7.15
CA ILE A 175 -21.26 -6.75 5.91
C ILE A 175 -20.53 -8.08 6.07
N TYR A 176 -19.37 -8.11 6.74
CA TYR A 176 -18.68 -9.36 7.05
C TYR A 176 -19.50 -10.27 7.98
N ALA A 177 -20.15 -9.70 8.99
CA ALA A 177 -21.02 -10.45 9.90
C ALA A 177 -22.22 -11.09 9.17
N LEU A 178 -22.72 -10.43 8.12
CA LEU A 178 -23.83 -10.93 7.29
C LEU A 178 -23.35 -11.77 6.09
N MET A 179 -22.06 -11.81 5.80
CA MET A 179 -21.49 -12.55 4.68
C MET A 179 -21.62 -14.06 4.91
N ARG A 180 -22.12 -14.78 3.90
CA ARG A 180 -22.28 -16.24 3.93
C ARG A 180 -20.99 -16.94 3.48
N MET A 181 -20.01 -16.98 4.38
CA MET A 181 -18.67 -17.55 4.13
C MET A 181 -18.69 -19.06 3.87
N GLU A 182 -19.72 -19.77 4.32
CA GLU A 182 -19.94 -21.21 4.06
C GLU A 182 -20.01 -21.56 2.57
N LEU A 183 -20.42 -20.59 1.74
CA LEU A 183 -20.48 -20.75 0.28
C LEU A 183 -19.11 -20.73 -0.40
N ILE A 184 -18.05 -20.43 0.36
CA ILE A 184 -16.66 -20.29 -0.07
C ILE A 184 -15.84 -21.47 0.46
N ASN A 185 -16.03 -21.85 1.74
CA ASN A 185 -15.29 -22.95 2.38
C ASN A 185 -15.49 -24.34 1.75
N GLN A 186 -16.47 -24.52 0.84
CA GLN A 186 -16.65 -25.77 0.09
C GLN A 186 -15.55 -26.02 -0.96
N SER A 187 -14.72 -25.02 -1.30
CA SER A 187 -13.57 -25.19 -2.20
C SER A 187 -12.23 -25.43 -1.49
N GLU A 188 -12.16 -25.30 -0.16
CA GLU A 188 -10.91 -25.45 0.62
C GLU A 188 -10.42 -26.91 0.70
N LYS A 189 -11.22 -27.91 0.27
CA LYS A 189 -10.87 -29.34 0.39
C LYS A 189 -10.16 -29.96 -0.84
N THR A 190 -9.76 -29.17 -1.84
CA THR A 190 -9.27 -29.75 -3.11
C THR A 190 -7.94 -29.16 -3.60
N GLN A 191 -7.14 -28.52 -2.74
CA GLN A 191 -5.91 -27.82 -3.17
C GLN A 191 -4.61 -28.32 -2.54
N ASP A 192 -4.61 -29.42 -1.78
CA ASP A 192 -3.37 -30.01 -1.23
C ASP A 192 -2.72 -31.08 -2.15
N GLU A 193 -3.23 -31.27 -3.37
CA GLU A 193 -2.71 -32.29 -4.30
C GLU A 193 -2.40 -31.66 -5.66
N ASP A 194 -1.24 -31.00 -5.79
CA ASP A 194 -0.42 -31.01 -7.03
C ASP A 194 0.80 -30.08 -6.91
N GLU A 195 1.82 -30.47 -6.15
CA GLU A 195 3.20 -30.05 -6.43
C GLU A 195 4.18 -31.18 -6.09
N ASN A 196 4.20 -32.22 -6.93
CA ASN A 196 5.28 -33.20 -6.98
C ASN A 196 5.90 -33.21 -8.39
N GLU A 197 6.65 -32.16 -8.72
CA GLU A 197 7.72 -32.27 -9.72
C GLU A 197 9.06 -31.93 -9.04
N PRO A 198 10.06 -32.82 -9.07
CA PRO A 198 11.39 -32.51 -8.57
C PRO A 198 12.07 -31.60 -9.61
N ILE A 199 11.82 -30.30 -9.53
CA ILE A 199 12.51 -29.35 -10.37
C ILE A 199 13.86 -29.05 -9.71
N ASN A 200 14.92 -29.65 -10.27
CA ASN A 200 16.31 -29.40 -9.91
C ASN A 200 16.68 -27.96 -10.29
N ARG A 201 16.26 -26.98 -9.47
CA ARG A 201 16.57 -25.56 -9.61
C ARG A 201 17.31 -25.08 -8.38
N VAL A 202 18.22 -24.13 -8.61
CA VAL A 202 18.92 -23.42 -7.55
C VAL A 202 17.87 -22.85 -6.58
N PRO A 203 17.96 -23.17 -5.27
CA PRO A 203 17.02 -22.64 -4.30
C PRO A 203 16.97 -21.11 -4.35
N TYR A 204 15.78 -20.52 -4.22
CA TYR A 204 15.57 -19.07 -4.37
C TYR A 204 16.51 -18.25 -3.47
N TYR A 205 16.81 -18.73 -2.26
CA TYR A 205 17.68 -18.07 -1.28
C TYR A 205 19.16 -18.05 -1.69
N LYS A 206 19.56 -18.77 -2.74
CA LYS A 206 20.89 -18.69 -3.38
C LYS A 206 20.89 -17.78 -4.61
N SER A 207 19.73 -17.31 -5.06
CA SER A 207 19.63 -16.45 -6.24
C SER A 207 19.89 -14.99 -5.89
N VAL A 208 20.91 -14.39 -6.50
CA VAL A 208 21.16 -12.95 -6.34
C VAL A 208 20.03 -12.12 -6.95
N ASP A 209 19.43 -12.58 -8.04
CA ASP A 209 18.29 -11.92 -8.69
C ASP A 209 17.08 -11.85 -7.75
N PHE A 210 16.93 -12.82 -6.83
CA PHE A 210 15.91 -12.78 -5.79
C PHE A 210 16.16 -11.66 -4.78
N TYR A 211 17.38 -11.53 -4.25
CA TYR A 211 17.72 -10.47 -3.29
C TYR A 211 17.70 -9.08 -3.92
N LEU A 212 18.09 -8.94 -5.18
CA LEU A 212 17.98 -7.68 -5.92
C LEU A 212 16.52 -7.27 -6.09
N ALA A 213 15.64 -8.21 -6.40
CA ALA A 213 14.22 -7.93 -6.50
C ALA A 213 13.58 -7.65 -5.12
N ALA A 214 14.03 -8.32 -4.06
CA ALA A 214 13.61 -8.03 -2.69
C ALA A 214 14.05 -6.62 -2.25
N ALA A 215 15.29 -6.22 -2.56
CA ALA A 215 15.80 -4.87 -2.30
C ALA A 215 15.03 -3.80 -3.10
N LEU A 216 14.76 -4.06 -4.38
CA LEU A 216 13.95 -3.16 -5.20
C LEU A 216 12.53 -3.03 -4.66
N ALA A 217 11.90 -4.13 -4.23
CA ALA A 217 10.57 -4.12 -3.62
C ALA A 217 10.55 -3.41 -2.25
N PHE A 218 11.63 -3.52 -1.46
CA PHE A 218 11.85 -2.79 -0.22
C PHE A 218 11.85 -1.28 -0.46
N PHE A 219 12.70 -0.78 -1.37
CA PHE A 219 12.79 0.65 -1.66
C PHE A 219 11.52 1.17 -2.33
N TYR A 220 10.90 0.37 -3.20
CA TYR A 220 9.61 0.72 -3.80
C TYR A 220 8.53 0.98 -2.77
N LEU A 221 8.29 0.02 -1.87
CA LEU A 221 7.19 0.13 -0.91
C LEU A 221 7.52 1.15 0.19
N GLY A 222 8.81 1.32 0.47
CA GLY A 222 9.36 2.43 1.25
C GLY A 222 8.96 3.79 0.69
N ALA A 223 9.26 4.03 -0.59
CA ALA A 223 8.94 5.27 -1.28
C ALA A 223 7.42 5.48 -1.38
N GLU A 224 6.67 4.45 -1.78
CA GLU A 224 5.21 4.52 -1.90
C GLU A 224 4.55 4.89 -0.57
N ASN A 225 4.92 4.21 0.53
CA ASN A 225 4.34 4.51 1.85
C ASN A 225 4.80 5.86 2.38
N SER A 226 6.06 6.22 2.17
CA SER A 226 6.59 7.51 2.60
C SER A 226 5.89 8.66 1.88
N VAL A 227 5.71 8.56 0.56
CA VAL A 227 4.94 9.55 -0.22
C VAL A 227 3.50 9.61 0.27
N ASN A 228 2.82 8.47 0.41
CA ASN A 228 1.42 8.48 0.87
C ASN A 228 1.24 9.08 2.26
N GLY A 229 2.19 8.85 3.18
CA GLY A 229 2.13 9.35 4.54
C GLY A 229 2.56 10.81 4.70
N TRP A 230 3.54 11.27 3.91
CA TRP A 230 4.21 12.55 4.11
C TRP A 230 3.92 13.61 3.06
N LEU A 231 3.41 13.27 1.88
CA LEU A 231 3.24 14.22 0.78
C LEU A 231 2.38 15.42 1.14
N VAL A 232 1.23 15.18 1.80
CA VAL A 232 0.32 16.27 2.22
C VAL A 232 0.99 17.14 3.28
N THR A 233 1.66 16.52 4.26
CA THR A 233 2.41 17.22 5.30
C THR A 233 3.52 18.07 4.71
N TYR A 234 4.32 17.52 3.78
CA TYR A 234 5.41 18.25 3.12
C TYR A 234 4.92 19.52 2.44
N PHE A 235 3.88 19.41 1.63
CA PHE A 235 3.36 20.56 0.89
C PHE A 235 2.73 21.63 1.77
N SER A 236 2.06 21.19 2.84
CA SER A 236 1.45 22.09 3.82
C SER A 236 2.50 22.79 4.69
N ASP A 237 3.49 22.04 5.21
CA ASP A 237 4.55 22.56 6.09
C ASP A 237 5.50 23.51 5.36
N THR A 238 5.88 23.17 4.12
CA THR A 238 6.80 24.02 3.33
C THR A 238 6.14 25.26 2.73
N GLY A 239 4.81 25.39 2.86
CA GLY A 239 4.03 26.50 2.31
C GLY A 239 3.95 26.53 0.78
N ILE A 240 4.28 25.43 0.09
CA ILE A 240 4.23 25.35 -1.38
C ILE A 240 2.77 25.48 -1.88
N MET A 241 1.82 24.90 -1.13
CA MET A 241 0.41 24.89 -1.49
C MET A 241 -0.46 24.65 -0.25
N SER A 242 -1.77 24.91 -0.37
CA SER A 242 -2.72 24.63 0.70
C SER A 242 -2.91 23.12 0.92
N THR A 243 -3.21 22.71 2.16
CA THR A 243 -3.49 21.32 2.53
C THR A 243 -4.60 20.72 1.66
N ALA A 244 -5.64 21.49 1.36
CA ALA A 244 -6.73 21.07 0.50
C ALA A 244 -6.27 20.78 -0.94
N TYR A 245 -5.34 21.57 -1.50
CA TYR A 245 -4.78 21.31 -2.82
C TYR A 245 -3.83 20.10 -2.81
N ALA A 246 -2.98 19.97 -1.78
CA ALA A 246 -2.12 18.81 -1.59
C ALA A 246 -2.90 17.49 -1.49
N GLN A 247 -4.04 17.49 -0.79
CA GLN A 247 -4.93 16.34 -0.72
C GLN A 247 -5.53 16.00 -2.09
N ARG A 248 -5.98 16.99 -2.88
CA ARG A 248 -6.43 16.74 -4.25
C ARG A 248 -5.33 16.12 -5.12
N LEU A 249 -4.10 16.58 -4.98
CA LEU A 249 -2.96 16.00 -5.67
C LEU A 249 -2.68 14.55 -5.26
N LEU A 250 -2.83 14.22 -3.97
CA LEU A 250 -2.73 12.84 -3.50
C LEU A 250 -3.81 11.95 -4.16
N SER A 251 -5.05 12.44 -4.31
CA SER A 251 -6.07 11.72 -5.08
C SER A 251 -5.69 11.55 -6.55
N VAL A 252 -5.22 12.62 -7.22
CA VAL A 252 -4.77 12.56 -8.61
C VAL A 252 -3.63 11.55 -8.78
N LEU A 253 -2.69 11.48 -7.82
CA LEU A 253 -1.60 10.50 -7.83
C LEU A 253 -2.14 9.06 -7.96
N TRP A 254 -3.18 8.70 -7.22
CA TRP A 254 -3.77 7.35 -7.28
C TRP A 254 -4.46 7.06 -8.62
N VAL A 255 -5.16 8.04 -9.20
CA VAL A 255 -5.74 7.89 -10.55
C VAL A 255 -4.64 7.64 -11.57
N ILE A 256 -3.56 8.42 -11.49
CA ILE A 256 -2.44 8.30 -12.41
C ILE A 256 -1.67 6.99 -12.19
N ILE A 257 -1.56 6.48 -10.97
CA ILE A 257 -1.03 5.14 -10.70
C ILE A 257 -1.87 4.06 -11.39
N ILE A 258 -3.21 4.17 -11.40
CA ILE A 258 -4.06 3.21 -12.12
C ILE A 258 -3.76 3.29 -13.63
N VAL A 259 -3.74 4.50 -14.20
CA VAL A 259 -3.43 4.71 -15.63
C VAL A 259 -2.05 4.16 -15.99
N GLY A 260 -1.03 4.45 -15.16
CA GLY A 260 0.34 3.96 -15.34
C GLY A 260 0.45 2.45 -15.23
N ARG A 261 -0.32 1.80 -14.34
CA ARG A 261 -0.41 0.34 -14.26
C ARG A 261 -0.98 -0.27 -15.53
N LEU A 262 -2.08 0.28 -16.05
CA LEU A 262 -2.71 -0.21 -17.29
C LEU A 262 -1.78 -0.07 -18.48
N LEU A 263 -1.10 1.08 -18.61
CA LEU A 263 -0.15 1.30 -19.70
C LEU A 263 1.10 0.41 -19.54
N THR A 264 1.61 0.21 -18.33
CA THR A 264 2.72 -0.74 -18.10
C THR A 264 2.32 -2.17 -18.51
N ALA A 265 1.11 -2.61 -18.16
CA ALA A 265 0.59 -3.92 -18.55
C ALA A 265 0.40 -4.06 -20.08
N TYR A 266 0.02 -2.98 -20.75
CA TYR A 266 -0.02 -2.94 -22.21
C TYR A 266 1.39 -3.06 -22.82
N LEU A 267 2.34 -2.28 -22.30
CA LEU A 267 3.73 -2.24 -22.76
C LEU A 267 4.52 -3.52 -22.46
N SER A 268 4.15 -4.29 -21.43
CA SER A 268 4.78 -5.57 -21.11
C SER A 268 4.59 -6.65 -22.17
N ARG A 269 3.70 -6.43 -23.14
CA ARG A 269 3.56 -7.29 -24.32
C ARG A 269 4.66 -7.07 -25.36
N TYR A 270 5.30 -5.91 -25.33
CA TYR A 270 6.33 -5.49 -26.30
C TYR A 270 7.72 -5.37 -25.68
N LEU A 271 7.79 -5.09 -24.38
CA LEU A 271 9.03 -4.84 -23.66
C LEU A 271 9.31 -5.93 -22.62
N LYS A 272 10.59 -6.30 -22.48
CA LYS A 272 11.05 -7.23 -21.43
C LYS A 272 10.83 -6.60 -20.04
N ALA A 273 10.45 -7.41 -19.05
CA ALA A 273 10.20 -6.96 -17.68
C ALA A 273 11.34 -6.12 -17.08
N LYS A 274 12.60 -6.53 -17.30
CA LYS A 274 13.79 -5.79 -16.81
C LYS A 274 13.91 -4.38 -17.42
N SER A 275 13.58 -4.24 -18.70
CA SER A 275 13.58 -2.93 -19.39
C SER A 275 12.45 -2.03 -18.86
N LEU A 276 11.27 -2.59 -18.62
CA LEU A 276 10.16 -1.84 -18.03
C LEU A 276 10.49 -1.34 -16.62
N ILE A 277 11.05 -2.20 -15.77
CA ILE A 277 11.48 -1.82 -14.42
C ILE A 277 12.48 -0.66 -14.48
N LEU A 278 13.45 -0.71 -15.40
CA LEU A 278 14.44 0.35 -15.56
C LEU A 278 13.82 1.67 -16.04
N ILE A 279 13.03 1.65 -17.12
CA ILE A 279 12.38 2.85 -17.67
C ILE A 279 11.51 3.52 -16.61
N ASN A 280 10.71 2.73 -15.89
CA ASN A 280 9.86 3.20 -14.82
C ASN A 280 10.66 3.76 -13.64
N SER A 281 11.77 3.12 -13.27
CA SER A 281 12.62 3.63 -12.18
C SER A 281 13.34 4.93 -12.57
N ILE A 282 13.79 5.07 -13.82
CA ILE A 282 14.39 6.32 -14.34
C ILE A 282 13.37 7.45 -14.29
N GLY A 283 12.16 7.22 -14.82
CA GLY A 283 11.11 8.22 -14.84
C GLY A 283 10.69 8.63 -13.43
N ALA A 284 10.47 7.67 -12.52
CA ALA A 284 10.14 7.95 -11.13
C ALA A 284 11.24 8.78 -10.46
N THR A 285 12.50 8.43 -10.64
CA THR A 285 13.65 9.16 -10.07
C THR A 285 13.73 10.59 -10.60
N LEU A 286 13.69 10.76 -11.92
CA LEU A 286 13.80 12.06 -12.58
C LEU A 286 12.72 13.02 -12.08
N PHE A 287 11.45 12.61 -12.14
CA PHE A 287 10.33 13.47 -11.77
C PHE A 287 10.27 13.72 -10.27
N PHE A 288 10.65 12.76 -9.43
CA PHE A 288 10.72 13.00 -7.99
C PHE A 288 11.84 13.98 -7.61
N ILE A 289 13.02 13.91 -8.25
CA ILE A 289 14.08 14.90 -8.05
C ILE A 289 13.61 16.30 -8.49
N ILE A 290 12.96 16.41 -9.66
CA ILE A 290 12.40 17.69 -10.11
C ILE A 290 11.37 18.20 -9.08
N LEU A 291 10.52 17.34 -8.52
CA LEU A 291 9.56 17.71 -7.49
C LEU A 291 10.25 18.31 -6.26
N VAL A 292 11.28 17.65 -5.73
CA VAL A 292 11.96 18.08 -4.49
C VAL A 292 12.76 19.38 -4.68
N LEU A 293 13.34 19.59 -5.86
CA LEU A 293 14.19 20.76 -6.15
C LEU A 293 13.38 22.02 -6.52
N ASN A 294 12.07 21.89 -6.77
CA ASN A 294 11.25 23.00 -7.23
C ASN A 294 10.18 23.40 -6.20
N ARG A 295 9.90 24.71 -6.12
CA ARG A 295 8.79 25.26 -5.33
C ARG A 295 7.65 25.81 -6.18
N ASN A 296 7.82 25.85 -7.50
CA ASN A 296 6.75 26.30 -8.40
C ASN A 296 5.62 25.26 -8.42
N ILE A 297 4.40 25.69 -8.05
CA ILE A 297 3.22 24.81 -7.92
C ILE A 297 2.92 24.01 -9.19
N ILE A 298 3.11 24.58 -10.38
CA ILE A 298 2.85 23.92 -11.66
C ILE A 298 3.89 22.82 -11.87
N VAL A 299 5.18 23.13 -11.70
CA VAL A 299 6.27 22.16 -11.87
C VAL A 299 6.12 21.00 -10.90
N VAL A 300 5.84 21.30 -9.62
CA VAL A 300 5.62 20.29 -8.58
C VAL A 300 4.41 19.40 -8.91
N THR A 301 3.32 19.98 -9.36
CA THR A 301 2.09 19.25 -9.75
C THR A 301 2.36 18.29 -10.91
N VAL A 302 2.99 18.79 -11.97
CA VAL A 302 3.32 17.99 -13.17
C VAL A 302 4.30 16.87 -12.81
N SER A 303 5.33 17.18 -12.03
CA SER A 303 6.29 16.19 -11.55
C SER A 303 5.65 15.09 -10.72
N LEU A 304 4.71 15.42 -9.83
CA LEU A 304 4.00 14.42 -9.03
C LEU A 304 3.15 13.47 -9.90
N ILE A 305 2.49 14.00 -10.93
CA ILE A 305 1.71 13.21 -11.90
C ILE A 305 2.63 12.20 -12.60
N PHE A 306 3.71 12.67 -13.21
CA PHE A 306 4.62 11.78 -13.92
C PHE A 306 5.36 10.81 -12.98
N PHE A 307 5.70 11.25 -11.76
CA PHE A 307 6.24 10.38 -10.73
C PHE A 307 5.29 9.20 -10.44
N GLY A 308 4.02 9.47 -10.16
CA GLY A 308 3.02 8.42 -9.91
C GLY A 308 2.86 7.47 -11.11
N PHE A 309 2.87 8.04 -12.33
CA PHE A 309 2.76 7.27 -13.57
C PHE A 309 3.89 6.26 -13.72
N PHE A 310 5.14 6.68 -13.53
CA PHE A 310 6.30 5.82 -13.66
C PHE A 310 6.47 4.88 -12.47
N LEU A 311 6.14 5.30 -11.25
CA LEU A 311 6.17 4.44 -10.08
C LEU A 311 5.19 3.26 -10.22
N ALA A 312 4.02 3.49 -10.81
CA ALA A 312 2.92 2.55 -10.93
C ALA A 312 3.28 1.10 -11.31
N GLY A 313 4.20 0.96 -12.28
CA GLY A 313 4.52 -0.32 -12.91
C GLY A 313 5.70 -1.09 -12.29
N VAL A 314 6.48 -0.46 -11.40
CA VAL A 314 7.74 -1.03 -10.89
C VAL A 314 7.48 -2.31 -10.08
N PHE A 315 6.63 -2.23 -9.06
CA PHE A 315 6.34 -3.35 -8.18
C PHE A 315 5.68 -4.56 -8.86
N PRO A 316 4.55 -4.43 -9.57
CA PRO A 316 3.91 -5.59 -10.21
C PRO A 316 4.83 -6.28 -11.23
N THR A 317 5.63 -5.51 -11.97
CA THR A 317 6.59 -6.06 -12.93
C THR A 317 7.71 -6.83 -12.22
N THR A 318 8.23 -6.31 -11.10
CA THR A 318 9.24 -6.99 -10.27
C THR A 318 8.71 -8.31 -9.72
N ILE A 319 7.52 -8.32 -9.10
CA ILE A 319 6.91 -9.55 -8.59
C ILE A 319 6.73 -10.59 -9.71
N SER A 320 6.20 -10.17 -10.86
CA SER A 320 6.01 -11.05 -12.02
C SER A 320 7.33 -11.64 -12.53
N SER A 321 8.41 -10.85 -12.55
CA SER A 321 9.72 -11.27 -13.06
C SER A 321 10.38 -12.35 -12.19
N VAL A 322 10.15 -12.31 -10.88
CA VAL A 322 10.71 -13.26 -9.90
C VAL A 322 9.90 -14.55 -9.83
N GLY A 323 8.65 -14.56 -10.31
CA GLY A 323 7.76 -15.73 -10.25
C GLY A 323 8.40 -17.03 -10.75
N ARG A 324 9.31 -16.98 -11.73
CA ARG A 324 10.06 -18.17 -12.21
C ARG A 324 11.16 -18.65 -11.27
N ILE A 325 11.76 -17.75 -10.49
CA ILE A 325 12.84 -18.01 -9.52
C ILE A 325 12.31 -18.70 -8.28
N VAL A 326 11.10 -18.32 -7.85
CA VAL A 326 10.42 -18.85 -6.66
C VAL A 326 9.46 -20.00 -6.96
N LYS A 327 9.33 -20.40 -8.23
CA LYS A 327 8.47 -21.51 -8.65
C LYS A 327 8.92 -22.82 -7.98
N GLY A 328 8.00 -23.54 -7.33
CA GLY A 328 8.29 -24.76 -6.57
C GLY A 328 8.85 -24.50 -5.15
N SER A 329 8.82 -23.26 -4.67
CA SER A 329 9.09 -22.93 -3.27
C SER A 329 7.81 -22.46 -2.60
N SER A 330 7.40 -23.15 -1.53
CA SER A 330 6.22 -22.82 -0.73
C SER A 330 6.29 -21.46 0.00
N GLY A 331 7.45 -20.78 0.04
CA GLY A 331 7.64 -19.55 0.82
C GLY A 331 8.34 -18.37 0.13
N GLY A 332 8.89 -18.52 -1.08
CA GLY A 332 9.75 -17.50 -1.70
C GLY A 332 9.06 -16.15 -1.93
N ILE A 333 7.81 -16.15 -2.44
CA ILE A 333 7.03 -14.92 -2.65
C ILE A 333 6.71 -14.24 -1.31
N ALA A 334 6.37 -15.02 -0.28
CA ALA A 334 6.06 -14.49 1.05
C ALA A 334 7.26 -13.77 1.67
N VAL A 335 8.47 -14.34 1.54
CA VAL A 335 9.72 -13.69 1.98
C VAL A 335 9.96 -12.38 1.23
N LEU A 336 9.80 -12.36 -0.09
CA LEU A 336 9.98 -11.14 -0.89
C LEU A 336 8.98 -10.05 -0.48
N LEU A 337 7.71 -10.39 -0.31
CA LEU A 337 6.68 -9.46 0.16
C LEU A 337 6.95 -8.99 1.59
N ALA A 338 7.54 -9.83 2.45
CA ALA A 338 7.96 -9.43 3.79
C ALA A 338 9.08 -8.38 3.72
N PHE A 339 10.11 -8.56 2.87
CA PHE A 339 11.13 -7.53 2.63
C PHE A 339 10.51 -6.22 2.15
N ALA A 340 9.57 -6.29 1.20
CA ALA A 340 8.83 -5.11 0.75
C ALA A 340 8.11 -4.41 1.92
N GLY A 341 7.35 -5.18 2.72
CA GLY A 341 6.63 -4.70 3.89
C GLY A 341 7.52 -4.04 4.95
N ILE A 342 8.72 -4.57 5.16
CA ILE A 342 9.72 -3.99 6.06
C ILE A 342 10.17 -2.63 5.53
N GLY A 343 10.45 -2.50 4.23
CA GLY A 343 10.80 -1.21 3.61
C GLY A 343 9.71 -0.16 3.78
N GLY A 344 8.46 -0.54 3.49
CA GLY A 344 7.29 0.30 3.71
C GLY A 344 6.98 0.63 5.18
N THR A 345 7.66 -0.04 6.12
CA THR A 345 7.54 0.20 7.56
C THR A 345 8.67 1.08 8.06
N ILE A 346 9.92 0.77 7.71
CA ILE A 346 11.09 1.46 8.26
C ILE A 346 11.26 2.85 7.65
N LEU A 347 11.12 2.98 6.33
CA LEU A 347 11.46 4.21 5.61
C LEU A 347 10.59 5.42 6.02
N PRO A 348 9.26 5.29 6.22
CA PRO A 348 8.45 6.41 6.71
C PRO A 348 8.87 6.96 8.08
N ALA A 349 9.32 6.10 9.01
CA ALA A 349 9.85 6.53 10.31
C ALA A 349 11.19 7.24 10.17
N ILE A 350 12.09 6.74 9.32
CA ILE A 350 13.36 7.42 9.05
C ILE A 350 13.09 8.79 8.40
N THR A 351 12.13 8.88 7.47
CA THR A 351 11.70 10.16 6.90
C THR A 351 11.23 11.13 7.98
N GLY A 352 10.39 10.68 8.93
CA GLY A 352 9.96 11.50 10.06
C GLY A 352 11.13 11.94 10.96
N ALA A 353 12.06 11.04 11.24
CA ALA A 353 13.24 11.34 12.06
C ALA A 353 14.19 12.35 11.40
N VAL A 354 14.36 12.28 10.08
CA VAL A 354 15.11 13.27 9.31
C VAL A 354 14.35 14.59 9.25
N ALA A 355 13.03 14.55 8.99
CA ALA A 355 12.19 15.74 8.95
C ALA A 355 12.22 16.53 10.26
N GLU A 356 12.31 15.86 11.41
CA GLU A 356 12.47 16.53 12.70
C GLU A 356 13.74 17.40 12.79
N ARG A 357 14.85 16.91 12.23
CA ARG A 357 16.16 17.56 12.39
C ARG A 357 16.41 18.65 11.37
N VAL A 358 15.93 18.47 10.14
CA VAL A 358 16.26 19.33 8.99
C VAL A 358 15.02 19.88 8.27
N GLY A 359 13.83 19.66 8.83
CA GLY A 359 12.54 20.05 8.24
C GLY A 359 12.00 19.07 7.20
N MET A 360 10.72 19.20 6.85
CA MET A 360 10.06 18.28 5.90
C MET A 360 10.73 18.25 4.52
N ALA A 361 11.40 19.33 4.09
CA ALA A 361 12.19 19.34 2.87
C ALA A 361 13.36 18.35 2.90
N GLY A 362 14.05 18.22 4.04
CA GLY A 362 15.09 17.20 4.21
C GLY A 362 14.51 15.78 4.26
N GLY A 363 13.33 15.60 4.86
CA GLY A 363 12.58 14.34 4.80
C GLY A 363 12.27 13.89 3.37
N MET A 364 11.84 14.81 2.49
CA MET A 364 11.60 14.50 1.08
C MET A 364 12.88 14.16 0.31
N THR A 365 14.02 14.76 0.67
CA THR A 365 15.32 14.39 0.09
C THR A 365 15.71 12.95 0.43
N LEU A 366 15.36 12.45 1.63
CA LEU A 366 15.55 11.04 1.96
C LEU A 366 14.72 10.12 1.06
N ILE A 367 13.46 10.49 0.78
CA ILE A 367 12.62 9.73 -0.16
C ILE A 367 13.24 9.76 -1.57
N ALA A 368 13.83 10.88 -1.99
CA ALA A 368 14.57 10.94 -3.26
C ALA A 368 15.78 10.00 -3.26
N MET A 369 16.54 9.91 -2.16
CA MET A 369 17.64 8.96 -2.01
C MET A 369 17.15 7.50 -2.09
N ASP A 370 16.04 7.18 -1.44
CA ASP A 370 15.38 5.87 -1.50
C ASP A 370 15.02 5.48 -2.94
N ILE A 371 14.40 6.41 -3.70
CA ILE A 371 14.06 6.20 -5.11
C ILE A 371 15.34 6.05 -5.98
N CYS A 372 16.42 6.77 -5.68
CA CYS A 372 17.71 6.58 -6.34
C CYS A 372 18.28 5.17 -6.08
N LEU A 373 18.15 4.64 -4.85
CA LEU A 373 18.56 3.27 -4.53
C LEU A 373 17.71 2.24 -5.29
N MET A 374 16.40 2.48 -5.41
CA MET A 374 15.52 1.67 -6.26
C MET A 374 16.00 1.67 -7.73
N LEU A 375 16.40 2.83 -8.27
CA LEU A 375 16.97 2.93 -9.62
C LEU A 375 18.30 2.15 -9.75
N ILE A 376 19.18 2.23 -8.75
CA ILE A 376 20.42 1.45 -8.74
C ILE A 376 20.11 -0.05 -8.80
N CYS A 377 19.15 -0.54 -8.00
CA CYS A 377 18.71 -1.93 -8.08
C CYS A 377 18.19 -2.29 -9.49
N ALA A 378 17.38 -1.42 -10.09
CA ALA A 378 16.86 -1.63 -11.45
C ALA A 378 17.97 -1.71 -12.51
N ILE A 379 19.00 -0.85 -12.43
CA ILE A 379 20.17 -0.87 -13.32
C ILE A 379 20.93 -2.18 -13.15
N VAL A 380 21.22 -2.60 -11.93
CA VAL A 380 21.96 -3.85 -11.64
C VAL A 380 21.19 -5.07 -12.16
N ILE A 381 19.86 -5.11 -11.97
CA ILE A 381 18.99 -6.17 -12.51
C ILE A 381 19.05 -6.23 -14.04
N LYS A 382 19.07 -5.07 -14.70
CA LYS A 382 19.15 -4.99 -16.17
C LYS A 382 20.50 -5.48 -16.69
N ILE A 383 21.61 -4.98 -16.14
CA ILE A 383 22.98 -5.36 -16.55
C ILE A 383 23.20 -6.86 -16.39
N ARG A 384 22.89 -7.43 -15.22
CA ARG A 384 23.01 -8.88 -14.98
C ARG A 384 22.11 -9.68 -15.93
N GLY A 385 20.94 -9.15 -16.25
CA GLY A 385 20.02 -9.81 -17.18
C GLY A 385 20.56 -9.92 -18.59
N ASP A 386 21.26 -8.90 -19.06
CA ASP A 386 21.83 -8.90 -20.40
C ASP A 386 23.06 -9.81 -20.48
N GLN A 387 23.88 -9.88 -19.41
CA GLN A 387 25.05 -10.77 -19.30
C GLN A 387 24.72 -12.27 -19.29
N VAL A 388 23.54 -12.67 -18.81
CA VAL A 388 23.12 -14.09 -18.78
C VAL A 388 22.52 -14.54 -20.13
N THR A 389 22.21 -13.59 -21.03
CA THR A 389 21.64 -13.87 -22.36
C THR A 389 22.64 -13.79 -23.52
N THR A 390 23.86 -13.33 -23.24
CA THR A 390 25.05 -13.41 -24.10
C THR A 390 25.91 -14.58 -23.67
#